data_AF-A0A2Z6RDA5-F1
#
_entry.id   AF-A0A2Z6RDA5-F1
#
_cell.length_a   1.000
_cell.length_b   1.000
_cell.length_c   1.000
_cell.angle_alpha   90.00
_cell.angle_beta   90.00
_cell.angle_gamma   90.00
#
_symmetry.space_group_name_H-M   'P 1'
#
loop_
_entity.id
_entity.type
_entity.pdbx_description
1 polymer ?
#
loop_
_entity_poly.entity_id
_entity_poly.type
_entity_poly.pdbx_seq_one_letter_code
_entity_poly.pdbx_strand_id
1 'polypeptide(L)'
;MDVVPSYLKGTALTWFNTMGAREWENSINKNQSFTYLFEAQFCNPFKMSQWKHQLRNRKQRAGETIDEYTSAMEELWKRIDPKRKRTELD
;
A
#
# COMPACT_ATOMS: atom_id res chain seq x y z
N MET A 1 11.32 18.14 0.04
CA MET A 1 10.14 17.29 -0.30
C MET A 1 9.78 17.37 -1.78
N ASP A 2 10.60 18.07 -2.58
CA ASP A 2 10.21 18.66 -3.86
C ASP A 2 10.24 17.67 -5.03
N VAL A 3 10.86 16.50 -4.83
CA VAL A 3 10.90 15.43 -5.82
C VAL A 3 9.69 14.51 -5.72
N VAL A 4 8.98 14.47 -4.58
CA VAL A 4 7.85 13.55 -4.40
C VAL A 4 6.70 13.83 -5.39
N PRO A 5 6.26 15.09 -5.60
CA PRO A 5 5.22 15.41 -6.57
C PRO A 5 5.48 14.94 -8.00
N SER A 6 6.74 14.92 -8.46
CA SER A 6 7.07 14.50 -9.83
C SER A 6 6.83 13.01 -10.10
N TYR A 7 6.76 12.20 -9.05
CA TYR A 7 6.42 10.77 -9.15
C TYR A 7 4.93 10.49 -9.01
N LEU A 8 4.11 11.49 -8.68
CA LEU A 8 2.69 11.32 -8.42
C LEU A 8 1.86 11.82 -9.61
N LYS A 9 0.75 11.14 -9.89
CA LYS A 9 -0.18 11.49 -10.96
C LYS A 9 -1.62 11.38 -10.48
N GLY A 10 -2.49 12.17 -11.09
CA GLY A 10 -3.93 12.16 -10.82
C GLY A 10 -4.26 12.31 -9.34
N THR A 11 -5.09 11.41 -8.82
CA THR A 11 -5.58 11.44 -7.43
C THR A 11 -4.46 11.41 -6.38
N ALA A 12 -3.33 10.76 -6.66
CA ALA A 12 -2.22 10.71 -5.72
C ALA A 12 -1.53 12.08 -5.56
N LEU A 13 -1.39 12.83 -6.67
CA LEU A 13 -0.84 14.18 -6.63
C LEU A 13 -1.81 15.16 -5.95
N THR A 14 -3.11 15.06 -6.23
CA THR A 14 -4.13 15.87 -5.55
C THR A 14 -4.09 15.65 -4.04
N TRP A 15 -4.03 14.39 -3.59
CA TRP A 15 -3.89 14.08 -2.17
C TRP A 15 -2.60 14.67 -1.58
N PHE A 16 -1.46 14.51 -2.25
CA PHE A 16 -0.17 15.03 -1.78
C PHE A 16 -0.22 16.54 -1.52
N ASN A 17 -0.87 17.30 -2.42
CA ASN A 17 -0.98 18.75 -2.29
C ASN A 17 -1.87 19.19 -1.10
N THR A 18 -2.75 18.31 -0.61
CA THR A 18 -3.68 18.61 0.50
C THR A 18 -3.20 18.13 1.88
N MET A 19 -2.31 17.15 1.96
CA MET A 19 -1.97 16.51 3.24
C MET A 19 -1.01 17.33 4.13
N GLY A 20 -0.31 18.33 3.57
CA GLY A 20 0.54 19.25 4.35
C GLY A 20 1.83 18.65 4.93
N ALA A 21 2.34 17.54 4.37
CA ALA A 21 3.60 16.94 4.82
C ALA A 21 4.79 17.88 4.57
N ARG A 22 5.68 17.99 5.57
CA ARG A 22 6.88 18.85 5.51
C ARG A 22 8.18 18.06 5.50
N GLU A 23 8.12 16.83 5.99
CA GLU A 23 9.27 15.96 6.16
C GLU A 23 9.00 14.62 5.47
N TRP A 24 10.06 13.96 4.99
CA TRP A 24 9.92 12.63 4.40
C TRP A 24 9.49 11.61 5.45
N GLU A 25 10.25 11.51 6.55
CA GLU A 25 9.96 10.61 7.65
C GLU A 25 10.49 11.16 8.97
N ASN A 26 9.61 11.30 9.96
CA ASN A 26 9.93 11.71 11.33
C ASN A 26 8.99 10.99 12.31
N SER A 27 9.53 10.06 13.08
CA SER A 27 8.77 9.22 14.01
C SER A 27 8.17 10.00 15.20
N ILE A 28 8.72 11.18 15.50
CA ILE A 28 8.21 12.08 16.55
C ILE A 28 7.05 12.91 16.00
N ASN A 29 7.18 13.43 14.78
CA ASN A 29 6.15 14.27 14.14
C ASN A 29 5.47 13.55 12.97
N LYS A 30 4.76 12.47 13.28
CA LYS A 30 4.10 11.61 12.28
C LYS A 30 3.10 12.38 11.41
N ASN A 31 2.45 13.41 11.96
CA ASN A 31 1.45 14.22 11.26
C ASN A 31 2.04 15.19 10.23
N GLN A 32 3.36 15.37 10.20
CA GLN A 32 4.07 16.15 9.18
C GLN A 32 4.95 15.28 8.28
N SER A 33 4.96 13.97 8.53
CA SER A 33 5.79 13.00 7.83
C SER A 33 5.04 12.37 6.67
N PHE A 34 5.64 12.44 5.48
CA PHE A 34 5.08 11.85 4.27
C PHE A 34 4.80 10.36 4.42
N THR A 35 5.78 9.57 4.86
CA THR A 35 5.65 8.11 4.95
C THR A 35 4.50 7.70 5.86
N TYR A 36 4.36 8.34 7.02
CA TYR A 36 3.27 8.08 7.96
C TYR A 36 1.90 8.50 7.43
N LEU A 37 1.79 9.68 6.82
CA LEU A 37 0.53 10.14 6.20
C LEU A 37 0.15 9.25 5.01
N PHE A 38 1.12 8.82 4.22
CA PHE A 38 0.93 7.90 3.11
C PHE A 38 0.45 6.54 3.59
N GLU A 39 1.12 5.93 4.56
CA GLU A 39 0.69 4.66 5.18
C GLU A 39 -0.72 4.80 5.78
N ALA A 40 -1.03 5.91 6.44
CA ALA A 40 -2.35 6.16 7.03
C ALA A 40 -3.46 6.28 5.96
N GLN A 41 -3.18 6.86 4.79
CA GLN A 41 -4.19 7.02 3.74
C GLN A 41 -4.34 5.77 2.86
N PHE A 42 -3.20 5.15 2.50
CA PHE A 42 -3.15 4.10 1.48
C PHE A 42 -3.04 2.70 2.07
N CYS A 43 -2.53 2.55 3.29
CA CYS A 43 -2.33 1.27 3.98
C CYS A 43 -3.15 1.18 5.27
N ASN A 44 -4.30 1.85 5.35
CA ASN A 44 -5.14 1.86 6.55
C ASN A 44 -5.67 0.46 6.93
N PRO A 45 -6.07 0.24 8.20
CA PRO A 45 -6.56 -1.05 8.68
C PRO A 45 -7.74 -1.63 7.87
N PHE A 46 -8.59 -0.77 7.31
CA PHE A 46 -9.72 -1.20 6.48
C PHE A 46 -9.25 -1.81 5.15
N LYS A 47 -8.36 -1.13 4.42
CA LYS A 47 -7.74 -1.65 3.19
C LYS A 47 -6.94 -2.91 3.47
N MET A 48 -6.22 -2.94 4.58
CA MET A 48 -5.49 -4.12 5.06
C MET A 48 -6.42 -5.32 5.26
N SER A 49 -7.55 -5.13 5.94
CA SER A 49 -8.58 -6.16 6.12
C SER A 49 -9.17 -6.61 4.78
N GLN A 50 -9.45 -5.66 3.87
CA GLN A 50 -9.95 -5.95 2.53
C GLN A 50 -8.96 -6.79 1.72
N TRP A 51 -7.67 -6.47 1.72
CA TRP A 51 -6.65 -7.25 1.02
C TRP A 51 -6.49 -8.64 1.64
N LYS A 52 -6.51 -8.77 2.97
CA LYS A 52 -6.51 -10.08 3.65
C LYS A 52 -7.71 -10.92 3.23
N HIS A 53 -8.89 -10.33 3.13
CA HIS A 53 -10.08 -11.01 2.65
C HIS A 53 -9.96 -11.43 1.18
N GLN A 54 -9.46 -10.54 0.32
CA GLN A 54 -9.19 -10.84 -1.10
C GLN A 54 -8.22 -12.01 -1.23
N LEU A 55 -7.11 -11.99 -0.49
CA LEU A 55 -6.10 -13.05 -0.50
C LEU A 55 -6.69 -14.40 -0.07
N ARG A 56 -7.46 -14.43 1.03
CA ARG A 56 -8.11 -15.66 1.52
C ARG A 56 -9.09 -16.27 0.51
N ASN A 57 -9.77 -15.43 -0.27
CA ASN A 57 -10.78 -15.86 -1.23
C ASN A 57 -10.25 -15.90 -2.67
N ARG A 58 -8.97 -15.65 -2.89
CA ARG A 58 -8.38 -15.62 -4.22
C ARG A 58 -8.22 -17.04 -4.73
N LYS A 59 -9.08 -17.43 -5.65
CA LYS A 59 -8.95 -18.65 -6.47
C LYS A 59 -8.53 -18.24 -7.89
N GLN A 60 -7.77 -19.10 -8.57
CA GLN A 60 -7.45 -18.90 -9.99
C GLN A 60 -8.75 -18.77 -10.79
N ARG A 61 -8.84 -17.77 -11.66
CA ARG A 61 -10.03 -17.50 -12.47
C ARG A 61 -10.04 -18.42 -13.71
N ALA A 62 -11.22 -18.70 -14.25
CA ALA A 62 -11.32 -19.42 -15.51
C ALA A 62 -10.64 -18.62 -16.63
N GLY A 63 -9.71 -19.25 -17.36
CA GLY A 63 -8.94 -18.60 -18.42
C GLY A 63 -7.74 -17.76 -17.94
N GLU A 64 -7.50 -17.66 -16.64
CA GLU A 64 -6.30 -17.03 -16.08
C GLU A 64 -5.15 -18.04 -16.08
N THR A 65 -3.97 -17.60 -16.53
CA THR A 65 -2.75 -18.41 -16.48
C THR A 65 -2.24 -18.57 -15.05
N ILE A 66 -1.38 -19.57 -14.82
CA ILE A 66 -0.74 -19.77 -13.52
C ILE A 66 0.11 -18.55 -13.16
N ASP A 67 0.83 -17.96 -14.12
CA ASP A 67 1.69 -16.81 -13.89
C ASP A 67 0.91 -15.55 -13.51
N GLU A 68 -0.24 -15.30 -14.14
CA GLU A 68 -1.12 -14.19 -13.77
C GLU A 68 -1.71 -14.39 -12.36
N TYR A 69 -2.09 -15.63 -12.05
CA TYR A 69 -2.60 -15.98 -10.73
C TYR A 69 -1.55 -15.77 -9.63
N THR A 70 -0.34 -16.32 -9.80
CA THR A 70 0.75 -16.18 -8.83
C THR A 70 1.17 -14.73 -8.69
N SER A 71 1.27 -13.97 -9.79
CA SER A 71 1.58 -12.53 -9.76
C SER A 71 0.54 -11.75 -8.95
N ALA A 72 -0.75 -12.01 -9.15
CA ALA A 72 -1.82 -11.36 -8.39
C ALA A 72 -1.78 -11.71 -6.90
N MET A 73 -1.45 -12.97 -6.56
CA MET A 73 -1.26 -13.42 -5.18
C MET A 73 -0.07 -12.70 -4.52
N GLU A 74 1.07 -12.61 -5.22
CA GLU A 74 2.26 -11.91 -4.74
C GLU A 74 2.01 -10.41 -4.51
N GLU A 75 1.26 -9.76 -5.40
CA GLU A 75 0.90 -8.35 -5.21
C GLU A 75 0.03 -8.14 -3.96
N LEU A 76 -0.95 -9.02 -3.73
CA LEU A 76 -1.78 -8.98 -2.52
C LEU A 76 -0.92 -9.19 -1.27
N TRP A 77 0.02 -10.13 -1.32
CA TRP A 77 0.98 -10.36 -0.23
C TRP A 77 1.85 -9.14 0.06
N LYS A 78 2.43 -8.50 -0.97
CA LYS A 78 3.24 -7.27 -0.82
C LYS A 78 2.45 -6.12 -0.19
N ARG A 79 1.14 -6.03 -0.45
CA ARG A 79 0.27 -4.99 0.14
C ARG A 79 -0.10 -5.29 1.59
N ILE A 80 -0.31 -6.56 1.92
CA ILE A 80 -0.64 -6.98 3.30
C ILE A 80 0.58 -6.88 4.21
N ASP A 81 1.75 -7.17 3.68
CA ASP A 81 3.00 -7.16 4.43
C ASP A 81 4.14 -6.52 3.64
N PRO A 82 4.10 -5.19 3.48
CA PRO A 82 5.14 -4.45 2.75
C PRO A 82 6.51 -4.51 3.43
N LYS A 83 6.56 -4.90 4.72
CA LYS A 83 7.81 -5.02 5.49
C LYS A 83 8.29 -6.48 5.61
N ARG A 84 7.65 -7.44 4.91
CA ARG A 84 7.95 -8.88 4.96
C ARG A 84 8.12 -9.44 6.37
N LYS A 85 7.30 -8.96 7.31
CA LYS A 85 7.34 -9.38 8.72
C LYS A 85 6.47 -10.59 9.02
N ARG A 86 5.54 -10.94 8.14
CA ARG A 86 4.60 -12.04 8.30
C ARG A 86 5.24 -13.33 7.81
N THR A 87 5.35 -14.30 8.71
CA THR A 87 5.75 -15.66 8.37
C THR A 87 4.54 -16.43 7.82
N GLU A 88 4.77 -17.54 7.11
CA GLU A 88 3.72 -18.39 6.50
C GLU A 88 2.68 -18.94 7.50
N LEU A 89 2.86 -18.71 8.81
CA LEU A 89 2.07 -19.26 9.91
C LEU A 89 1.00 -18.30 10.46
N ASP A 90 0.90 -17.06 9.97
CA ASP A 90 -0.09 -16.04 10.37
C ASP A 90 -1.24 -15.87 9.35
#